data_AF-A0A4Q4UPM2-F1
#
_entry.id   AF-A0A4Q4UPM2-F1
#
_cell.length_a   1.000
_cell.length_b   1.000
_cell.length_c   1.000
_cell.angle_alpha   90.00
_cell.angle_beta   90.00
_cell.angle_gamma   90.00
#
_symmetry.space_group_name_H-M   'P 1'
#
loop_
_entity.id
_entity.type
_entity.pdbx_description
1 polymer ?
#
loop_
_entity_poly.entity_id
_entity_poly.type
_entity_poly.pdbx_seq_one_letter_code
_entity_poly.pdbx_strand_id
1 'polypeptide(L)'
;MVLAVLVFYDPSGLDTAELGFSLLEASSNVEVKTRKLTFSQFGRRPFAIPTLRSYQILVSSPEQVQELSQLPKDVLSFHGAMKDRLDHKATMYGFELDDTDPNNSVPTHACKILLRKNLQNLGPVIAMRVHDAFEAEISKAKQQNGNTTLPVLAFLKALTARVNSQVFFGDEYATDEGFLAATKRYGWDCIATMEICRLLPGFIAPFVPHAIST
;
A
#
# COMPACT_ATOMS: atom_id res chain seq x y z
N MET A 1 -23.42 -2.35 8.69
CA MET A 1 -23.31 -1.77 7.33
C MET A 1 -22.13 -0.81 7.38
N VAL A 2 -20.96 -1.22 6.89
CA VAL A 2 -19.74 -0.39 6.96
C VAL A 2 -19.71 0.50 5.72
N LEU A 3 -19.69 1.81 5.94
CA LEU A 3 -19.58 2.82 4.89
C LEU A 3 -18.10 3.08 4.64
N ALA A 4 -17.56 2.57 3.54
CA ALA A 4 -16.20 2.90 3.12
C ALA A 4 -16.27 4.13 2.20
N VAL A 5 -15.86 5.28 2.71
CA VAL A 5 -15.73 6.51 1.92
C VAL A 5 -14.31 6.59 1.40
N LEU A 6 -14.15 6.44 0.08
CA LEU A 6 -12.86 6.61 -0.57
C LEU A 6 -12.76 8.07 -1.02
N VAL A 7 -11.91 8.81 -0.31
CA VAL A 7 -11.58 10.21 -0.61
C VAL A 7 -10.38 10.23 -1.55
N PHE A 8 -10.59 10.67 -2.79
CA PHE A 8 -9.52 10.92 -3.76
C PHE A 8 -9.43 12.43 -3.98
N TYR A 9 -8.29 13.04 -3.66
CA TYR A 9 -8.04 14.46 -3.87
C TYR A 9 -6.77 14.64 -4.71
N ASP A 10 -6.93 15.15 -5.94
CA ASP A 10 -5.81 15.63 -6.78
C ASP A 10 -5.85 17.16 -6.89
N PRO A 11 -4.85 17.89 -6.37
CA PRO A 11 -4.72 19.32 -6.63
C PRO A 11 -4.20 19.66 -8.04
N SER A 12 -3.76 18.67 -8.84
CA SER A 12 -3.14 18.86 -10.16
C SER A 12 -4.06 18.60 -11.36
N GLY A 13 -5.30 18.16 -11.13
CA GLY A 13 -6.29 17.93 -12.19
C GLY A 13 -6.02 16.70 -13.05
N LEU A 14 -5.13 15.79 -12.64
CA LEU A 14 -5.10 14.43 -13.17
C LEU A 14 -6.13 13.56 -12.43
N ASP A 15 -6.71 12.61 -13.15
CA ASP A 15 -7.84 11.83 -12.66
C ASP A 15 -7.33 10.78 -11.63
N THR A 16 -7.32 11.12 -10.34
CA THR A 16 -6.83 10.27 -9.22
C THR A 16 -7.48 8.89 -9.06
N ALA A 17 -8.53 8.56 -9.83
CA ALA A 17 -8.98 7.19 -9.98
C ALA A 17 -7.86 6.27 -10.51
N GLU A 18 -6.86 6.85 -11.18
CA GLU A 18 -5.65 6.16 -11.59
C GLU A 18 -4.79 5.71 -10.41
N LEU A 19 -4.66 6.40 -9.28
CA LEU A 19 -3.58 6.07 -8.32
C LEU A 19 -3.77 4.77 -7.51
N GLY A 20 -5.02 4.40 -7.21
CA GLY A 20 -5.32 3.13 -6.53
C GLY A 20 -5.26 1.91 -7.47
N PHE A 21 -5.56 2.11 -8.75
CA PHE A 21 -5.54 1.07 -9.79
C PHE A 21 -4.20 1.01 -10.54
N SER A 22 -3.45 2.10 -10.63
CA SER A 22 -2.15 2.22 -11.31
C SER A 22 -1.05 1.47 -10.56
N LEU A 23 -1.17 1.26 -9.24
CA LEU A 23 -0.26 0.38 -8.52
C LEU A 23 -0.44 -1.11 -8.89
N LEU A 24 -1.62 -1.49 -9.39
CA LEU A 24 -1.94 -2.81 -9.93
C LEU A 24 -1.65 -2.92 -11.44
N GLU A 25 -1.99 -1.90 -12.23
CA GLU A 25 -1.72 -1.86 -13.68
C GLU A 25 -0.24 -1.65 -14.01
N ALA A 26 0.52 -0.86 -13.23
CA ALA A 26 1.94 -0.65 -13.50
C ALA A 26 2.82 -1.89 -13.24
N SER A 27 2.26 -2.98 -12.70
CA SER A 27 2.99 -4.21 -12.40
C SER A 27 2.44 -5.46 -13.10
N SER A 28 1.32 -5.37 -13.81
CA SER A 28 0.72 -6.52 -14.48
C SER A 28 0.26 -6.15 -15.89
N ASN A 29 0.70 -6.92 -16.90
CA ASN A 29 0.22 -6.85 -18.29
C ASN A 29 -1.25 -7.35 -18.41
N VAL A 30 -2.10 -7.04 -17.42
CA VAL A 30 -3.49 -7.47 -17.37
C VAL A 30 -4.34 -6.27 -17.71
N GLU A 31 -4.82 -6.25 -18.95
CA GLU A 31 -5.76 -5.25 -19.45
C GLU A 31 -7.13 -5.49 -18.77
N VAL A 32 -7.32 -4.91 -17.58
CA VAL A 32 -8.61 -4.94 -16.89
C VAL A 32 -9.50 -3.91 -17.57
N LYS A 33 -10.48 -4.39 -18.35
CA LYS A 33 -11.45 -3.55 -19.06
C LYS A 33 -12.47 -2.95 -18.08
N THR A 34 -12.06 -2.00 -17.24
CA THR A 34 -12.95 -1.24 -16.36
C THR A 34 -13.67 -0.16 -17.16
N ARG A 35 -15.01 -0.15 -17.07
CA ARG A 35 -15.85 0.91 -17.64
C ARG A 35 -15.52 2.21 -16.89
N LYS A 36 -14.85 3.16 -17.55
CA LYS A 36 -14.51 4.48 -16.96
C LYS A 36 -15.79 5.22 -16.57
N LEU A 37 -16.17 5.14 -15.29
CA LEU A 37 -17.20 5.97 -14.70
C LEU A 37 -16.51 7.25 -14.22
N THR A 38 -16.53 8.29 -15.05
CA THR A 38 -15.90 9.58 -14.72
C THR A 38 -16.86 10.43 -13.90
N PHE A 39 -16.35 11.16 -12.90
CA PHE A 39 -17.14 12.09 -12.07
C PHE A 39 -17.88 13.17 -12.87
N SER A 40 -17.37 13.49 -14.07
CA SER A 40 -18.00 14.38 -15.03
C SER A 40 -19.37 13.88 -15.49
N GLN A 41 -19.57 12.56 -15.59
CA GLN A 41 -20.85 11.96 -15.98
C GLN A 41 -21.92 12.10 -14.89
N PHE A 42 -21.51 12.25 -13.62
CA PHE A 42 -22.39 12.40 -12.47
C PHE A 42 -22.48 13.86 -11.98
N GLY A 43 -22.04 14.82 -12.80
CA GLY A 43 -22.17 16.25 -12.48
C GLY A 43 -21.43 16.66 -11.19
N ARG A 44 -20.28 16.02 -10.89
CA ARG A 44 -19.48 16.26 -9.67
C ARG A 44 -20.21 15.96 -8.35
N ARG A 45 -21.28 15.17 -8.39
CA ARG A 45 -21.98 14.72 -7.18
C ARG A 45 -21.41 13.40 -6.66
N PRO A 46 -21.47 13.16 -5.34
CA PRO A 46 -21.16 11.86 -4.77
C PRO A 46 -22.01 10.78 -5.41
N PHE A 47 -21.41 9.63 -5.66
CA PHE A 47 -22.13 8.46 -6.14
C PHE A 47 -21.64 7.21 -5.43
N ALA A 48 -22.54 6.24 -5.28
CA ALA A 48 -22.26 4.99 -4.62
C ALA A 48 -22.07 3.88 -5.67
N ILE A 49 -20.95 3.16 -5.56
CA ILE A 49 -20.71 1.94 -6.32
C ILE A 49 -21.08 0.75 -5.42
N PRO A 50 -22.07 -0.08 -5.81
CA PRO A 50 -22.36 -1.31 -5.10
C PRO A 50 -21.20 -2.28 -5.26
N THR A 51 -20.74 -2.86 -4.16
CA THR A 51 -19.83 -4.01 -4.15
C THR A 51 -20.53 -5.19 -3.47
N LEU A 52 -19.91 -6.39 -3.50
CA LEU A 52 -20.53 -7.60 -2.95
C LEU A 52 -20.85 -7.51 -1.45
N ARG A 53 -20.07 -6.73 -0.69
CA ARG A 53 -20.18 -6.66 0.78
C ARG A 53 -20.61 -5.29 1.30
N SER A 54 -20.44 -4.23 0.51
CA SER A 54 -20.73 -2.85 0.95
C SER A 54 -20.95 -1.89 -0.23
N TYR A 55 -21.37 -0.67 0.07
CA TYR A 55 -21.38 0.43 -0.89
C TYR A 55 -20.10 1.25 -0.71
N GLN A 56 -19.40 1.52 -1.82
CA GLN A 56 -18.29 2.46 -1.85
C GLN A 56 -18.83 3.80 -2.31
N ILE A 57 -18.80 4.80 -1.43
CA ILE A 57 -19.20 6.17 -1.79
C ILE A 57 -17.96 6.90 -2.25
N LEU A 58 -18.00 7.37 -3.49
CA LEU A 58 -16.95 8.19 -4.07
C LEU A 58 -17.31 9.66 -3.94
N VAL A 59 -16.34 10.45 -3.48
CA VAL A 59 -16.45 11.90 -3.31
C VAL A 59 -15.19 12.55 -3.88
N SER A 60 -15.35 13.60 -4.69
CA SER A 60 -14.23 14.30 -5.34
C SER A 60 -14.29 15.83 -5.27
N SER A 61 -15.42 16.42 -4.85
CA SER A 61 -15.48 17.88 -4.65
C SER A 61 -14.64 18.27 -3.43
N PRO A 62 -13.74 19.26 -3.53
CA PRO A 62 -12.90 19.71 -2.42
C PRO A 62 -13.72 20.07 -1.17
N GLU A 63 -14.89 20.69 -1.36
CA GLU A 63 -15.79 21.10 -0.29
C GLU A 63 -16.32 19.87 0.47
N GLN A 64 -16.72 18.83 -0.26
CA GLN A 64 -17.23 17.58 0.32
C GLN A 64 -16.10 16.79 1.00
N VAL A 65 -14.90 16.80 0.42
CA VAL A 65 -13.72 16.19 1.06
C VAL A 65 -13.39 16.88 2.38
N GLN A 66 -13.45 18.22 2.40
CA GLN A 66 -13.24 19.00 3.61
C GLN A 66 -14.31 18.71 4.67
N GLU A 67 -15.58 18.66 4.28
CA GLU A 67 -16.70 18.29 5.15
C GLU A 67 -16.47 16.92 5.80
N LEU A 68 -16.14 15.90 4.99
CA LEU A 68 -15.86 14.55 5.48
C LEU A 68 -14.65 14.51 6.42
N SER A 69 -13.61 15.31 6.16
CA SER A 69 -12.41 15.37 7.01
C SER A 69 -12.67 15.95 8.41
N GLN A 70 -13.75 16.72 8.56
CA GLN A 70 -14.15 17.34 9.83
C GLN A 70 -15.13 16.47 10.62
N LEU A 71 -15.64 15.37 10.03
CA LEU A 71 -16.57 14.51 10.72
C LEU A 71 -15.92 13.83 11.94
N PRO A 72 -16.68 13.67 13.04
CA PRO A 72 -16.25 12.87 14.17
C PRO A 72 -15.88 11.43 13.78
N LYS A 73 -14.89 10.84 14.45
CA LYS A 73 -14.37 9.51 14.13
C LYS A 73 -15.39 8.39 14.36
N ASP A 74 -16.37 8.60 15.23
CA ASP A 74 -17.50 7.72 15.47
C ASP A 74 -18.50 7.69 14.30
N VAL A 75 -18.53 8.74 13.48
CA VAL A 75 -19.34 8.82 12.26
C VAL A 75 -18.56 8.29 11.05
N LEU A 76 -17.30 8.72 10.88
CA LEU A 76 -16.43 8.27 9.79
C LEU A 76 -15.05 7.90 10.34
N SER A 77 -14.78 6.59 10.40
CA SER A 77 -13.51 6.07 10.90
C SER A 77 -12.66 5.52 9.76
N PHE A 78 -11.54 6.18 9.47
CA PHE A 78 -10.52 5.62 8.58
C PHE A 78 -9.97 4.29 9.13
N HIS A 79 -9.75 4.19 10.44
CA HIS A 79 -9.24 2.98 11.06
C HIS A 79 -10.24 1.82 10.94
N GLY A 80 -11.52 2.07 11.20
CA GLY A 80 -12.59 1.08 11.02
C GLY A 80 -12.72 0.63 9.57
N ALA A 81 -12.67 1.58 8.63
CA ALA A 81 -12.71 1.28 7.20
C ALA A 81 -11.50 0.45 6.75
N MET A 82 -10.30 0.74 7.24
CA MET A 82 -9.10 -0.04 6.91
C MET A 82 -9.09 -1.43 7.58
N LYS A 83 -9.59 -1.56 8.81
CA LYS A 83 -9.74 -2.87 9.49
C LYS A 83 -10.70 -3.78 8.71
N ASP A 84 -11.83 -3.24 8.26
CA ASP A 84 -12.80 -3.97 7.42
C ASP A 84 -12.21 -4.27 6.02
N ARG A 85 -11.50 -3.31 5.43
CA ARG A 85 -10.94 -3.46 4.09
C ARG A 85 -9.80 -4.48 4.03
N LEU A 86 -8.87 -4.40 4.98
CA LEU A 86 -7.66 -5.21 4.95
C LEU A 86 -7.93 -6.65 5.37
N ASP A 87 -8.90 -6.94 6.24
CA ASP A 87 -9.16 -8.30 6.76
C ASP A 87 -7.85 -9.03 7.10
N HIS A 88 -7.16 -8.56 8.15
CA HIS A 88 -5.75 -8.88 8.42
C HIS A 88 -5.49 -10.39 8.48
N LYS A 89 -6.47 -11.14 8.99
CA LYS A 89 -6.39 -12.59 9.05
C LYS A 89 -6.22 -13.21 7.66
N ALA A 90 -6.98 -12.74 6.68
CA ALA A 90 -6.87 -13.21 5.31
C ALA A 90 -5.61 -12.64 4.62
N THR A 91 -5.35 -11.35 4.74
CA THR A 91 -4.31 -10.69 3.92
C THR A 91 -2.89 -10.79 4.47
N MET A 92 -2.74 -11.01 5.78
CA MET A 92 -1.45 -11.02 6.48
C MET A 92 -1.15 -12.42 7.05
N TYR A 93 -1.39 -13.48 6.29
CA TYR A 93 -0.98 -14.85 6.63
C TYR A 93 -1.49 -15.35 7.99
N GLY A 94 -2.75 -15.05 8.33
CA GLY A 94 -3.35 -15.44 9.60
C GLY A 94 -3.00 -14.53 10.78
N PHE A 95 -2.27 -13.43 10.55
CA PHE A 95 -2.02 -12.43 11.57
C PHE A 95 -3.32 -11.69 11.94
N GLU A 96 -3.72 -11.79 13.19
CA GLU A 96 -4.86 -11.07 13.73
C GLU A 96 -4.35 -9.85 14.51
N LEU A 97 -4.83 -8.66 14.15
CA LEU A 97 -4.69 -7.51 15.06
C LEU A 97 -5.61 -7.77 16.24
N ASP A 98 -5.03 -8.05 17.40
CA ASP A 98 -5.75 -8.06 18.65
C ASP A 98 -6.07 -6.63 19.11
N ASP A 99 -6.89 -6.51 20.15
CA ASP A 99 -7.19 -5.22 20.78
C ASP A 99 -6.06 -4.79 21.75
N THR A 100 -4.83 -5.28 21.58
CA THR A 100 -3.68 -4.91 22.43
C THR A 100 -3.24 -3.47 22.19
N ASP A 101 -3.48 -2.92 21.00
CA ASP A 101 -3.20 -1.51 20.67
C ASP A 101 -4.37 -0.82 19.96
N PRO A 102 -5.51 -0.58 20.66
CA PRO A 102 -6.74 -0.07 20.05
C PRO A 102 -6.58 1.37 19.51
N ASN A 103 -5.54 2.07 19.95
CA ASN A 103 -5.26 3.46 19.57
C ASN A 103 -4.13 3.59 18.53
N ASN A 104 -3.57 2.49 18.01
CA ASN A 104 -2.39 2.49 17.15
C ASN A 104 -1.22 3.29 17.75
N SER A 105 -1.04 3.19 19.06
CA SER A 105 0.03 3.81 19.81
C SER A 105 1.40 3.25 19.44
N VAL A 106 1.51 1.97 19.09
CA VAL A 106 2.77 1.30 18.74
C VAL A 106 3.32 1.81 17.40
N PRO A 107 2.59 1.77 16.27
CA PRO A 107 3.06 2.38 15.03
C PRO A 107 3.31 3.88 15.17
N THR A 108 2.47 4.58 15.94
CA THR A 108 2.66 6.01 16.21
C THR A 108 3.97 6.27 16.97
N HIS A 109 4.25 5.50 18.00
CA HIS A 109 5.46 5.66 18.80
C HIS A 109 6.71 5.28 18.00
N ALA A 110 6.69 4.15 17.29
CA ALA A 110 7.79 3.74 16.44
C ALA A 110 8.09 4.77 15.34
N CYS A 111 7.09 5.12 14.52
CA CYS A 111 7.31 5.93 13.33
C CYS A 111 7.37 7.44 13.61
N LYS A 112 6.50 7.97 14.50
CA LYS A 112 6.42 9.42 14.73
C LYS A 112 7.31 9.91 15.86
N ILE A 113 7.70 9.04 16.79
CA ILE A 113 8.51 9.42 17.96
C ILE A 113 9.92 8.87 17.83
N LEU A 114 10.10 7.54 17.81
CA LEU A 114 11.42 6.92 17.85
C LEU A 114 12.24 7.20 16.59
N LEU A 115 11.67 7.02 15.39
CA LEU A 115 12.38 7.30 14.14
C LEU A 115 12.80 8.78 14.03
N ARG A 116 11.91 9.71 14.42
CA ARG A 116 12.24 11.14 14.39
C ARG A 116 13.34 11.50 15.38
N LYS A 117 13.27 10.99 16.61
CA LYS A 117 14.31 11.22 17.63
C LYS A 117 15.67 10.69 17.19
N ASN A 118 15.70 9.58 16.47
CA ASN A 118 16.94 8.93 16.04
C ASN A 118 17.38 9.28 14.62
N LEU A 119 16.73 10.24 13.94
CA LEU A 119 16.99 10.54 12.53
C LEU A 119 18.45 10.95 12.28
N GLN A 120 19.06 11.70 13.19
CA GLN A 120 20.46 12.12 13.09
C GLN A 120 21.42 10.92 13.16
N ASN A 121 21.11 9.93 14.01
CA ASN A 121 21.90 8.71 14.15
C ASN A 121 21.69 7.76 12.97
N LEU A 122 20.48 7.73 12.41
CA LEU A 122 20.13 6.90 11.26
C LEU A 122 20.67 7.46 9.95
N GLY A 123 20.89 8.78 9.84
CA GLY A 123 21.35 9.43 8.61
C GLY A 123 22.59 8.78 7.98
N PRO A 124 23.71 8.63 8.71
CA PRO A 124 24.90 7.97 8.20
C PRO A 124 24.66 6.51 7.81
N VAL A 125 23.87 5.78 8.60
CA VAL A 125 23.53 4.37 8.34
C VAL A 125 22.70 4.22 7.06
N ILE A 126 21.71 5.10 6.86
CA ILE A 126 20.89 5.15 5.66
C ILE A 126 21.75 5.51 4.45
N ALA A 127 22.63 6.52 4.56
CA ALA A 127 23.50 6.93 3.46
C ALA A 127 24.43 5.80 3.01
N MET A 128 25.05 5.11 3.96
CA MET A 128 25.86 3.92 3.69
C MET A 128 25.03 2.83 2.99
N ARG A 129 23.82 2.52 3.50
CA ARG A 129 22.97 1.51 2.87
C ARG A 129 22.43 1.87 1.51
N VAL A 130 22.17 3.16 1.25
CA VAL A 130 21.82 3.62 -0.08
C VAL A 130 22.97 3.36 -1.04
N HIS A 131 24.20 3.69 -0.65
CA HIS A 131 25.39 3.42 -1.46
C HIS A 131 25.56 1.92 -1.74
N ASP A 132 25.53 1.08 -0.70
CA ASP A 132 25.67 -0.38 -0.84
C ASP A 132 24.59 -0.98 -1.76
N ALA A 133 23.34 -0.53 -1.59
CA ALA A 133 22.23 -0.99 -2.40
C ALA A 133 22.38 -0.54 -3.86
N PHE A 134 22.89 0.66 -4.10
CA PHE A 134 23.14 1.19 -5.44
C PHE A 134 24.17 0.33 -6.19
N GLU A 135 25.32 0.07 -5.55
CA GLU A 135 26.38 -0.80 -6.08
C GLU A 135 25.88 -2.23 -6.32
N ALA A 136 25.12 -2.79 -5.38
CA ALA A 136 24.56 -4.13 -5.49
C ALA A 136 23.55 -4.26 -6.66
N GLU A 137 22.74 -3.25 -6.93
CA GLU A 137 21.77 -3.32 -8.05
C GLU A 137 22.42 -2.99 -9.40
N ILE A 138 23.41 -2.09 -9.46
CA ILE A 138 24.16 -1.80 -10.68
C ILE A 138 25.01 -3.00 -11.11
N SER A 139 25.68 -3.67 -10.17
CA SER A 139 26.47 -4.87 -10.47
C SER A 139 25.62 -6.03 -11.02
N LYS A 140 24.33 -6.10 -10.67
CA LYS A 140 23.37 -7.07 -11.20
C LYS A 140 22.81 -6.67 -12.58
N ALA A 141 22.92 -5.41 -12.97
CA ALA A 141 22.32 -4.91 -14.20
C ALA A 141 23.14 -5.30 -15.44
N LYS A 142 22.44 -5.56 -16.56
CA LYS A 142 23.09 -5.93 -17.82
C LYS A 142 23.78 -4.71 -18.41
N GLN A 143 25.09 -4.83 -18.66
CA GLN A 143 25.80 -3.84 -19.44
C GLN A 143 25.50 -4.02 -20.93
N GLN A 144 25.12 -2.93 -21.58
CA GLN A 144 24.97 -2.85 -23.03
C GLN A 144 25.86 -1.72 -23.54
N ASN A 145 26.87 -2.05 -24.35
CA ASN A 145 27.76 -1.08 -24.99
C ASN A 145 28.43 -0.10 -24.01
N GLY A 146 28.83 -0.56 -22.82
CA GLY A 146 29.45 0.28 -21.79
C GLY A 146 28.47 1.10 -20.94
N ASN A 147 27.17 1.08 -21.26
CA ASN A 147 26.13 1.69 -20.45
C ASN A 147 25.34 0.62 -19.69
N THR A 148 24.97 0.93 -18.44
CA THR A 148 24.13 0.05 -17.62
C THR A 148 22.69 0.52 -17.72
N THR A 149 21.79 -0.37 -18.19
CA THR A 149 20.35 -0.07 -18.27
C THR A 149 19.61 -0.90 -17.24
N LEU A 150 18.80 -0.23 -16.41
CA LEU A 150 17.99 -0.85 -15.37
C LEU A 150 16.57 -0.25 -15.35
N PRO A 151 15.53 -1.07 -15.05
CA PRO A 151 14.19 -0.56 -14.82
C PRO A 151 14.15 0.28 -13.53
N VAL A 152 13.93 1.60 -13.66
CA VAL A 152 13.95 2.55 -12.54
C VAL A 152 13.03 2.13 -11.40
N LEU A 153 11.81 1.66 -11.71
CA LEU A 153 10.85 1.26 -10.68
C LEU A 153 11.31 0.03 -9.89
N ALA A 154 11.86 -0.99 -10.56
CA ALA A 154 12.36 -2.20 -9.90
C ALA A 154 13.56 -1.88 -9.02
N PHE A 155 14.45 -1.02 -9.52
CA PHE A 155 15.60 -0.51 -8.79
C PHE A 155 15.22 0.26 -7.53
N LEU A 156 14.30 1.23 -7.64
CA LEU A 156 13.82 2.01 -6.48
C LEU A 156 13.12 1.13 -5.44
N LYS A 157 12.36 0.11 -5.86
CA LYS A 157 11.74 -0.87 -4.96
C LYS A 157 12.80 -1.67 -4.19
N ALA A 158 13.84 -2.15 -4.87
CA ALA A 158 14.93 -2.90 -4.24
C ALA A 158 15.72 -2.03 -3.24
N LEU A 159 16.06 -0.81 -3.64
CA LEU A 159 16.72 0.19 -2.80
C LEU A 159 15.90 0.48 -1.52
N THR A 160 14.62 0.79 -1.70
CA THR A 160 13.71 1.12 -0.59
C THR A 160 13.52 -0.06 0.35
N ALA A 161 13.37 -1.29 -0.17
CA ALA A 161 13.26 -2.49 0.64
C ALA A 161 14.50 -2.69 1.53
N ARG A 162 15.70 -2.51 0.96
CA ARG A 162 16.96 -2.68 1.70
C ARG A 162 17.14 -1.61 2.79
N VAL A 163 16.89 -0.35 2.46
CA VAL A 163 16.98 0.76 3.43
C VAL A 163 15.94 0.63 4.54
N ASN A 164 14.69 0.30 4.21
CA ASN A 164 13.65 0.09 5.23
C ASN A 164 14.02 -1.09 6.13
N SER A 165 14.56 -2.17 5.57
CA SER A 165 14.96 -3.33 6.37
C SER A 165 16.07 -2.97 7.36
N GLN A 166 17.05 -2.15 6.94
CA GLN A 166 18.07 -1.63 7.84
C GLN A 166 17.48 -0.83 9.00
N VAL A 167 16.50 0.04 8.72
CA VAL A 167 15.92 0.95 9.71
C VAL A 167 15.04 0.21 10.71
N PHE A 168 14.24 -0.75 10.27
CA PHE A 168 13.26 -1.43 11.11
C PHE A 168 13.76 -2.73 11.73
N PHE A 169 14.63 -3.46 11.04
CA PHE A 169 15.06 -4.81 11.43
C PHE A 169 16.57 -4.90 11.67
N GLY A 170 17.34 -3.88 11.27
CA GLY A 170 18.78 -3.86 11.45
C GLY A 170 19.54 -4.54 10.32
N ASP A 171 20.84 -4.76 10.54
CA ASP A 171 21.76 -5.17 9.48
C ASP A 171 21.51 -6.60 8.97
N GLU A 172 21.23 -7.52 9.89
CA GLU A 172 21.01 -8.94 9.62
C GLU A 172 19.96 -9.15 8.51
N TYR A 173 18.85 -8.43 8.60
CA TYR A 173 17.75 -8.51 7.62
C TYR A 173 17.93 -7.60 6.41
N ALA A 174 18.77 -6.57 6.51
CA ALA A 174 19.10 -5.70 5.39
C ALA A 174 20.04 -6.36 4.37
N THR A 175 20.80 -7.38 4.79
CA THR A 175 21.70 -8.14 3.90
C THR A 175 21.16 -9.51 3.50
N ASP A 176 20.12 -10.01 4.16
CA ASP A 176 19.44 -11.25 3.77
C ASP A 176 18.60 -11.06 2.50
N GLU A 177 19.13 -11.50 1.36
CA GLU A 177 18.43 -11.46 0.07
C GLU A 177 17.11 -12.25 0.08
N GLY A 178 17.00 -13.31 0.89
CA GLY A 178 15.77 -14.08 1.06
C GLY A 178 14.69 -13.26 1.78
N PHE A 179 15.06 -12.60 2.88
CA PHE A 179 14.19 -11.67 3.58
C PHE A 179 13.77 -10.48 2.70
N LEU A 180 14.70 -9.90 1.95
CA LEU A 180 14.39 -8.81 1.02
C LEU A 180 13.47 -9.25 -0.12
N ALA A 181 13.66 -10.45 -0.67
CA ALA A 181 12.77 -11.02 -1.67
C ALA A 181 11.36 -11.24 -1.10
N ALA A 182 11.26 -11.82 0.10
CA ALA A 182 10.01 -12.01 0.80
C ALA A 182 9.30 -10.68 1.09
N THR A 183 10.02 -9.67 1.57
CA THR A 183 9.49 -8.33 1.86
C THR A 183 8.92 -7.64 0.61
N LYS A 184 9.62 -7.75 -0.52
CA LYS A 184 9.14 -7.22 -1.81
C LYS A 184 7.87 -7.91 -2.28
N ARG A 185 7.77 -9.24 -2.09
CA ARG A 185 6.60 -10.04 -2.47
C ARG A 185 5.41 -9.80 -1.54
N TYR A 186 5.67 -9.70 -0.24
CA TYR A 186 4.67 -9.60 0.81
C TYR A 186 3.64 -8.49 0.58
N GLY A 187 4.10 -7.28 0.21
CA GLY A 187 3.20 -6.16 -0.06
C GLY A 187 2.26 -6.42 -1.23
N TRP A 188 2.76 -7.07 -2.29
CA TRP A 188 1.93 -7.46 -3.43
C TRP A 188 0.93 -8.54 -3.05
N ASP A 189 1.37 -9.58 -2.33
CA ASP A 189 0.51 -10.66 -1.89
C ASP A 189 -0.63 -10.15 -0.99
N CYS A 190 -0.35 -9.19 -0.09
CA CYS A 190 -1.36 -8.56 0.74
C CYS A 190 -2.41 -7.81 -0.09
N ILE A 191 -1.97 -6.98 -1.05
CA ILE A 191 -2.86 -6.19 -1.90
C ILE A 191 -3.70 -7.10 -2.81
N ALA A 192 -3.06 -8.09 -3.45
CA ALA A 192 -3.74 -9.04 -4.31
C ALA A 192 -4.78 -9.85 -3.53
N THR A 193 -4.41 -10.37 -2.37
CA THR A 193 -5.33 -11.11 -1.49
C THR A 193 -6.49 -10.22 -1.05
N MET A 194 -6.23 -8.98 -0.67
CA MET A 194 -7.26 -8.01 -0.26
C MET A 194 -8.30 -7.79 -1.37
N GLU A 195 -7.84 -7.51 -2.60
CA GLU A 195 -8.75 -7.26 -3.72
C GLU A 195 -9.51 -8.53 -4.16
N ILE A 196 -8.86 -9.70 -4.13
CA ILE A 196 -9.52 -10.97 -4.43
C ILE A 196 -10.59 -11.28 -3.39
N CYS A 197 -10.28 -11.17 -2.09
CA CYS A 197 -11.24 -11.36 -1.01
C CYS A 197 -12.42 -10.38 -1.08
N ARG A 198 -12.23 -9.18 -1.64
CA ARG A 198 -13.30 -8.21 -1.87
C ARG A 198 -14.27 -8.63 -2.97
N LEU A 199 -13.78 -9.34 -3.99
CA LEU A 199 -14.56 -9.85 -5.11
C LEU A 199 -15.21 -11.22 -4.83
N LEU A 200 -14.94 -11.82 -3.68
CA LEU A 200 -15.45 -13.14 -3.33
C LEU A 200 -16.49 -13.06 -2.20
N PRO A 201 -17.45 -13.99 -2.17
CA PRO A 201 -18.29 -14.23 -1.00
C PRO A 201 -17.43 -14.57 0.22
N GLY A 202 -17.84 -14.10 1.41
CA GLY A 202 -17.05 -14.22 2.64
C GLY A 202 -16.67 -15.65 3.06
N PHE A 203 -17.38 -16.68 2.58
CA PHE A 203 -17.04 -18.08 2.86
C PHE A 203 -15.87 -18.62 2.03
N ILE A 204 -15.47 -17.95 0.94
CA ILE A 204 -14.33 -18.34 0.08
C ILE A 204 -13.04 -17.63 0.50
N ALA A 205 -13.17 -16.43 1.08
CA ALA A 205 -12.06 -15.59 1.51
C ALA A 205 -10.96 -16.31 2.33
N PRO A 206 -11.26 -17.25 3.26
CA PRO A 206 -10.23 -17.94 4.05
C PRO A 206 -9.30 -18.85 3.23
N PHE A 207 -9.69 -19.26 2.03
CA PHE A 207 -8.92 -20.19 1.20
C PHE A 207 -7.97 -19.49 0.22
N VAL A 208 -8.21 -18.19 -0.04
CA VAL A 208 -7.43 -17.37 -0.99
C VAL A 208 -5.95 -17.24 -0.62
N PRO A 209 -5.56 -17.00 0.65
CA PRO A 209 -4.16 -16.73 0.98
C PRO A 209 -3.25 -17.93 0.66
N HIS A 210 -3.76 -19.14 0.88
CA HIS A 210 -3.07 -20.40 0.57
C HIS A 210 -2.81 -20.58 -0.93
N ALA A 211 -3.66 -20.03 -1.80
CA ALA A 211 -3.52 -20.11 -3.24
C ALA A 211 -2.53 -19.09 -3.82
N ILE A 212 -2.33 -17.96 -3.16
CA ILE A 212 -1.44 -16.87 -3.63
C ILE A 212 -0.01 -17.04 -3.10
N SER A 213 0.16 -17.67 -1.93
CA SER A 213 1.48 -17.85 -1.30
C SER A 213 2.25 -19.11 -1.74
N THR A 214 1.76 -19.84 -2.74
CA THR A 214 2.52 -20.93 -3.37
C THR A 214 3.53 -20.36 -4.36
#